data_AF-A0A1M5LBD0-F1
#
_entry.id   AF-A0A1M5LBD0-F1
#
_cell.length_a   1.000
_cell.length_b   1.000
_cell.length_c   1.000
_cell.angle_alpha   90.00
_cell.angle_beta   90.00
_cell.angle_gamma   90.00
#
_symmetry.space_group_name_H-M   'P 1'
#
loop_
_entity.id
_entity.type
_entity.pdbx_description
1 polymer ?
#
loop_
_entity_poly.entity_id
_entity_poly.type
_entity_poly.pdbx_seq_one_letter_code
_entity_poly.pdbx_strand_id
1 'polypeptide(L)'
;MSSKSKTPRHIDVKLLKKQIDNDPLAAAEACQGEFADLRDTSRATRSRLVLKSFFIAQAYIADTVLWEDFLSNPYWVHSKTKMKSTKPTVENISRAVMIFVKRAKTVSERKRAYKYASAVTPFLEEDSSPAEVQKALKGGIERLIRKAAKARQSSQAADAQDDASAAATSHVLGITVPLELYQKVIKSRDGELVKLFVRRNGTKNKRVIFDAEKVARVRE
;
A
#
# COMPACT_ATOMS: atom_id res chain seq x y z
N MET A 1 9.55 13.62 42.94
CA MET A 1 8.24 14.18 42.56
C MET A 1 8.19 14.28 41.04
N SER A 2 7.41 13.43 40.36
CA SER A 2 7.36 13.41 38.89
C SER A 2 6.39 14.48 38.40
N SER A 3 6.93 15.59 37.88
CA SER A 3 6.14 16.65 37.27
C SER A 3 5.44 16.09 36.03
N LYS A 4 4.12 15.86 36.12
CA LYS A 4 3.29 15.49 34.98
C LYS A 4 3.30 16.64 33.96
N SER A 5 4.26 16.64 33.04
CA SER A 5 4.29 17.57 31.92
C SER A 5 2.98 17.40 31.14
N LYS A 6 2.13 18.43 31.15
CA LYS A 6 0.91 18.47 30.33
C LYS A 6 1.33 18.37 28.87
N THR A 7 1.16 17.22 28.25
CA THR A 7 1.41 17.06 26.82
C THR A 7 0.50 18.06 26.07
N PRO A 8 1.05 18.95 25.22
CA PRO A 8 0.26 19.97 24.56
C PRO A 8 -0.87 19.33 23.74
N ARG A 9 -2.11 19.78 23.92
CA ARG A 9 -3.27 19.16 23.23
C ARG A 9 -3.33 19.50 21.75
N HIS A 10 -2.66 20.58 21.34
CA HIS A 10 -2.63 21.07 19.98
C HIS A 10 -1.30 20.70 19.32
N ILE A 11 -1.35 20.23 18.07
CA ILE A 11 -0.17 20.07 17.23
C ILE A 11 0.03 21.40 16.51
N ASP A 12 1.20 22.01 16.68
CA ASP A 12 1.61 23.11 15.83
C ASP A 12 1.97 22.55 14.44
N VAL A 13 1.00 22.67 13.53
CA VAL A 13 1.10 22.18 12.16
C VAL A 13 2.21 22.89 11.39
N LYS A 14 2.45 24.19 11.65
CA LYS A 14 3.48 24.95 10.94
C LYS A 14 4.86 24.50 11.34
N LEU A 15 5.09 24.32 12.64
CA LEU A 15 6.36 23.81 13.15
C LEU A 15 6.62 22.39 12.66
N LEU A 16 5.62 21.51 12.73
CA LEU A 16 5.74 20.14 12.25
C LEU A 16 6.08 20.11 10.75
N LYS A 17 5.39 20.90 9.93
CA LYS A 17 5.67 21.00 8.50
C LYS A 17 7.11 21.46 8.25
N LYS A 18 7.57 22.51 8.93
CA LYS A 18 8.96 22.98 8.83
C LYS A 18 9.99 21.91 9.20
N GLN A 19 9.72 21.10 10.23
CA GLN A 19 10.60 19.99 10.60
C GLN A 19 10.67 18.93 9.51
N ILE A 20 9.53 18.58 8.91
CA ILE A 20 9.43 17.58 7.86
C ILE A 20 10.05 18.08 6.56
N ASP A 21 9.82 19.34 6.17
CA ASP A 21 10.39 19.94 4.97
C ASP A 21 11.94 19.99 5.04
N ASN A 22 12.51 20.05 6.24
CA ASN A 22 13.96 20.02 6.45
C ASN A 22 14.53 18.59 6.47
N ASP A 23 13.92 17.69 7.24
CA ASP A 23 14.34 16.29 7.38
C ASP A 23 13.14 15.41 7.80
N PRO A 24 12.49 14.74 6.84
CA PRO A 24 11.35 13.86 7.13
C PRO A 24 11.71 12.67 8.01
N LEU A 25 12.96 12.18 7.94
CA LEU A 25 13.42 11.03 8.70
C LEU A 25 13.62 11.42 10.17
N ALA A 26 14.32 12.52 10.44
CA ALA A 26 14.46 13.04 11.80
C ALA A 26 13.10 13.39 12.42
N ALA A 27 12.17 13.94 11.63
CA ALA A 27 10.80 14.19 12.08
C ALA A 27 10.07 12.88 12.45
N ALA A 28 10.24 11.82 11.66
CA ALA A 28 9.69 10.50 11.95
C ALA A 28 10.30 9.87 13.23
N GLU A 29 11.60 10.02 13.44
CA GLU A 29 12.31 9.56 14.64
C GLU A 29 11.88 10.35 15.89
N ALA A 30 11.72 11.67 15.78
CA ALA A 30 11.17 12.49 16.86
C ALA A 30 9.74 12.04 17.22
N CYS A 31 8.93 11.69 16.22
CA CYS A 31 7.62 11.09 16.48
C CYS A 31 7.73 9.73 17.17
N GLN A 32 8.68 8.87 16.79
CA GLN A 32 8.92 7.61 17.51
C GLN A 32 9.19 7.86 19.00
N GLY A 33 10.06 8.82 19.32
CA GLY A 33 10.38 9.19 20.69
C GLY A 33 9.16 9.66 21.47
N GLU A 34 8.34 10.54 20.87
CA GLU A 34 7.11 11.04 21.49
C GLU A 34 6.11 9.93 21.83
N PHE A 35 5.99 8.91 20.97
CA PHE A 35 5.03 7.83 21.16
C PHE A 35 5.62 6.56 21.81
N ALA A 36 6.92 6.53 22.12
CA ALA A 36 7.57 5.37 22.75
C ALA A 36 6.98 5.07 24.13
N ASP A 37 6.74 6.11 24.93
CA ASP A 37 6.27 5.99 26.32
C ASP A 37 4.76 6.18 26.45
N LEU A 38 4.12 6.66 25.38
CA LEU A 38 2.68 6.83 25.35
C LEU A 38 2.04 5.46 25.11
N ARG A 39 1.56 4.83 26.18
CA ARG A 39 0.57 3.76 26.03
C ARG A 39 -0.53 4.29 25.12
N ASP A 40 -0.90 3.51 24.11
CA ASP A 40 -1.84 3.85 23.03
C ASP A 40 -3.31 4.00 23.52
N THR A 41 -3.49 4.57 24.70
CA THR A 41 -4.71 4.51 25.50
C THR A 41 -5.63 5.66 25.17
N SER A 42 -5.10 6.87 24.91
CA SER A 42 -5.93 8.04 24.65
C SER A 42 -6.25 8.23 23.15
N ARG A 43 -7.53 8.54 22.86
CA ARG A 43 -7.98 8.87 21.50
C ARG A 43 -7.25 10.08 20.91
N ALA A 44 -6.88 11.05 21.76
CA ALA A 44 -6.13 12.23 21.33
C ALA A 44 -4.71 11.87 20.89
N THR A 45 -4.02 11.02 21.66
CA THR A 45 -2.69 10.48 21.31
C THR A 45 -2.74 9.77 19.96
N ARG A 46 -3.72 8.89 19.75
CA ARG A 46 -3.92 8.20 18.47
C ARG A 46 -4.12 9.16 17.32
N SER A 47 -4.99 10.16 17.50
CA SER A 47 -5.29 11.15 16.46
C SER A 47 -4.06 11.97 16.09
N ARG A 48 -3.23 12.32 17.09
CA ARG A 48 -1.96 13.01 16.88
C ARG A 48 -0.97 12.16 16.10
N LEU A 49 -0.79 10.90 16.52
CA LEU A 49 0.09 9.94 15.82
C LEU A 49 -0.29 9.81 14.35
N VAL A 50 -1.60 9.64 14.09
CA VAL A 50 -2.14 9.51 12.75
C VAL A 50 -1.92 10.76 11.91
N LEU A 51 -2.19 11.93 12.47
CA LEU A 51 -1.97 13.20 11.78
C LEU A 51 -0.49 13.42 11.45
N LYS A 52 0.42 13.21 12.41
CA LYS A 52 1.86 13.37 12.17
C LYS A 52 2.38 12.41 11.10
N SER A 53 1.93 11.15 11.15
CA SER A 53 2.31 10.15 10.16
C SER A 53 1.79 10.49 8.76
N PHE A 54 0.64 11.16 8.66
CA PHE A 54 0.12 11.67 7.38
C PHE A 54 1.08 12.69 6.75
N PHE A 55 1.52 13.70 7.51
CA PHE A 55 2.46 14.70 6.98
C PHE A 55 3.79 14.08 6.54
N ILE A 56 4.33 13.17 7.34
CA ILE A 56 5.58 12.49 7.01
C ILE A 56 5.41 11.65 5.73
N ALA A 57 4.27 10.95 5.60
CA ALA A 57 3.98 10.18 4.40
C ALA A 57 3.84 11.07 3.15
N GLN A 58 3.26 12.27 3.25
CA GLN A 58 3.19 13.21 2.13
C GLN A 58 4.58 13.58 1.61
N ALA A 59 5.54 13.84 2.50
CA ALA A 59 6.91 14.17 2.09
C ALA A 59 7.57 13.02 1.30
N TYR A 60 7.41 11.78 1.75
CA TYR A 60 7.95 10.61 1.03
C TYR A 60 7.17 10.23 -0.24
N ILE A 61 5.91 10.64 -0.37
CA ILE A 61 5.15 10.48 -1.63
C ILE A 61 5.63 11.50 -2.66
N ALA A 62 5.92 12.73 -2.22
CA ALA A 62 6.39 13.79 -3.09
C ALA A 62 7.81 13.55 -3.62
N ASP A 63 8.66 12.90 -2.83
CA ASP A 63 10.06 12.64 -3.19
C ASP A 63 10.46 11.17 -2.95
N THR A 64 10.68 10.46 -4.06
CA THR A 64 11.08 9.04 -4.03
C THR A 64 12.51 8.83 -3.53
N VAL A 65 13.39 9.82 -3.64
CA VAL A 65 14.77 9.71 -3.13
C VAL A 65 14.74 9.67 -1.60
N LEU A 66 13.97 10.58 -0.98
CA LEU A 66 13.76 10.57 0.47
C LEU A 66 13.14 9.25 0.96
N TRP A 67 12.28 8.65 0.14
CA TRP A 67 11.73 7.32 0.44
C TRP A 67 12.78 6.22 0.44
N GLU A 68 13.72 6.22 -0.50
CA GLU A 68 14.83 5.26 -0.55
C GLU A 68 15.78 5.42 0.65
N ASP A 69 16.07 6.67 1.04
CA ASP A 69 16.85 6.98 2.25
C ASP A 69 16.14 6.48 3.50
N PHE A 70 14.83 6.70 3.59
CA PHE A 70 14.01 6.19 4.69
C PHE A 70 14.04 4.66 4.79
N LEU A 71 14.01 3.95 3.65
CA LEU A 71 14.12 2.49 3.61
C LEU A 71 15.53 1.98 3.99
N SER A 72 16.55 2.81 3.79
CA SER A 72 17.93 2.51 4.17
C SER A 72 18.20 2.67 5.67
N ASN A 73 17.25 3.23 6.43
CA ASN A 73 17.39 3.39 7.88
C ASN A 73 17.64 2.03 8.59
N PRO A 74 18.60 1.93 9.53
CA PRO A 74 18.94 0.69 10.24
C PRO A 74 17.76 0.01 10.95
N TYR A 75 16.70 0.75 11.27
CA TYR A 75 15.45 0.20 11.78
C TYR A 75 14.96 -0.97 10.91
N TRP A 76 15.00 -0.84 9.59
CA TRP A 76 14.49 -1.86 8.66
C TRP A 76 15.37 -3.11 8.60
N VAL A 77 16.67 -2.96 8.84
CA VAL A 77 17.66 -4.06 8.85
C VAL A 77 17.52 -4.89 10.13
N HIS A 78 17.42 -4.24 11.28
CA HIS A 78 17.32 -4.91 12.58
C HIS A 78 15.90 -5.30 12.97
N SER A 79 14.92 -4.75 12.26
CA SER A 79 13.54 -5.18 12.34
C SER A 79 13.43 -6.62 11.84
N LYS A 80 12.94 -7.54 12.71
CA LYS A 80 12.48 -8.88 12.29
C LYS A 80 11.29 -8.83 11.31
N THR A 81 10.88 -7.63 10.92
CA THR A 81 9.67 -7.32 10.20
C THR A 81 10.03 -6.61 8.91
N LYS A 82 10.27 -7.40 7.86
CA LYS A 82 10.48 -6.87 6.52
C LYS A 82 9.17 -6.30 5.99
N MET A 83 9.27 -5.17 5.28
CA MET A 83 8.15 -4.68 4.48
C MET A 83 7.77 -5.71 3.41
N LYS A 84 6.47 -5.82 3.10
CA LYS A 84 5.99 -6.72 2.04
C LYS A 84 6.41 -6.27 0.63
N SER A 85 6.53 -4.95 0.45
CA SER A 85 6.85 -4.31 -0.83
C SER A 85 7.54 -2.99 -0.54
N THR A 86 8.65 -2.72 -1.21
CA THR A 86 9.38 -1.43 -1.16
C THR A 86 8.94 -0.46 -2.25
N LYS A 87 8.03 -0.87 -3.14
CA LYS A 87 7.49 0.01 -4.20
C LYS A 87 6.85 1.25 -3.58
N PRO A 88 7.16 2.46 -4.07
CA PRO A 88 6.69 3.73 -3.52
C PRO A 88 5.23 4.00 -3.92
N THR A 89 4.30 3.19 -3.39
CA THR A 89 2.87 3.46 -3.51
C THR A 89 2.38 4.18 -2.26
N VAL A 90 1.34 5.01 -2.39
CA VAL A 90 0.73 5.73 -1.27
C VAL A 90 0.41 4.79 -0.11
N GLU A 91 -0.17 3.62 -0.40
CA GLU A 91 -0.46 2.61 0.62
C GLU A 91 0.80 2.02 1.27
N ASN A 92 1.87 1.73 0.52
CA ASN A 92 3.09 1.15 1.08
C ASN A 92 3.82 2.18 1.96
N ILE A 93 3.93 3.42 1.48
CA ILE A 93 4.57 4.53 2.19
C ILE A 93 3.82 4.80 3.49
N SER A 94 2.49 4.99 3.43
CA SER A 94 1.69 5.29 4.64
C SER A 94 1.78 4.18 5.69
N ARG A 95 1.79 2.91 5.26
CA ARG A 95 1.97 1.75 6.15
C ARG A 95 3.36 1.72 6.76
N ALA A 96 4.39 1.98 5.98
CA ALA A 96 5.77 1.94 6.44
C ALA A 96 6.05 3.04 7.46
N VAL A 97 5.64 4.27 7.16
CA VAL A 97 5.74 5.40 8.08
C VAL A 97 5.00 5.09 9.38
N MET A 98 3.78 4.56 9.33
CA MET A 98 3.03 4.22 10.54
C MET A 98 3.68 3.10 11.35
N ILE A 99 4.26 2.08 10.70
CA ILE A 99 5.03 1.02 11.39
C ILE A 99 6.23 1.63 12.10
N PHE A 100 6.98 2.45 11.36
CA PHE A 100 8.20 3.08 11.83
C PHE A 100 7.90 3.97 13.04
N VAL A 101 7.02 4.96 12.90
CA VAL A 101 6.67 5.91 13.97
C VAL A 101 6.14 5.17 15.21
N LYS A 102 5.37 4.10 15.02
CA LYS A 102 4.83 3.31 16.15
C LYS A 102 5.82 2.27 16.70
N ARG A 103 7.02 2.16 16.12
CA ARG A 103 8.01 1.12 16.41
C ARG A 103 7.39 -0.28 16.51
N ALA A 104 6.50 -0.62 15.58
CA ALA A 104 5.69 -1.83 15.66
C ALA A 104 6.54 -3.10 15.45
N LYS A 105 6.76 -3.89 16.52
CA LYS A 105 7.60 -5.10 16.49
C LYS A 105 6.79 -6.37 16.29
N THR A 106 5.59 -6.42 16.87
CA THR A 106 4.71 -7.60 16.84
C THR A 106 3.72 -7.58 15.68
N VAL A 107 3.17 -8.75 15.33
CA VAL A 107 2.11 -8.87 14.32
C VAL A 107 0.88 -8.03 14.69
N SER A 108 0.51 -8.01 15.98
CA SER A 108 -0.63 -7.25 16.47
C SER A 108 -0.42 -5.74 16.32
N GLU A 109 0.76 -5.24 16.69
CA GLU A 109 1.11 -3.83 16.52
C GLU A 109 1.12 -3.41 15.06
N ARG A 110 1.66 -4.25 14.17
CA ARG A 110 1.60 -4.03 12.73
C ARG A 110 0.18 -3.94 12.20
N LYS A 111 -0.68 -4.90 12.59
CA LYS A 111 -2.10 -4.86 12.19
C LYS A 111 -2.76 -3.56 12.64
N ARG A 112 -2.42 -3.04 13.82
CA ARG A 112 -2.88 -1.72 14.28
C ARG A 112 -2.30 -0.58 13.45
N ALA A 113 -1.00 -0.60 13.15
CA ALA A 113 -0.37 0.38 12.27
C ALA A 113 -1.03 0.40 10.89
N TYR A 114 -1.28 -0.76 10.29
CA TYR A 114 -1.98 -0.85 9.00
C TYR A 114 -3.40 -0.30 9.06
N LYS A 115 -4.15 -0.56 10.15
CA LYS A 115 -5.47 0.06 10.35
C LYS A 115 -5.37 1.58 10.38
N TYR A 116 -4.40 2.13 11.10
CA TYR A 116 -4.19 3.58 11.19
C TYR A 116 -3.74 4.20 9.87
N ALA A 117 -2.82 3.54 9.15
CA ALA A 117 -2.42 3.94 7.81
C ALA A 117 -3.62 3.95 6.85
N SER A 118 -4.47 2.91 6.89
CA SER A 118 -5.66 2.83 6.03
C SER A 118 -6.67 3.95 6.28
N ALA A 119 -6.69 4.53 7.49
CA ALA A 119 -7.56 5.66 7.81
C ALA A 119 -7.14 6.96 7.10
N VAL A 120 -5.86 7.10 6.76
CA VAL A 120 -5.30 8.30 6.14
C VAL A 120 -4.97 8.12 4.66
N THR A 121 -4.86 6.89 4.17
CA THR A 121 -4.57 6.60 2.75
C THR A 121 -5.48 7.36 1.78
N PRO A 122 -6.82 7.40 1.94
CA PRO A 122 -7.67 8.14 0.99
C PRO A 122 -7.33 9.63 0.94
N PHE A 123 -6.99 10.24 2.07
CA PHE A 123 -6.58 11.64 2.11
C PHE A 123 -5.21 11.88 1.45
N LEU A 124 -4.32 10.88 1.46
CA LEU A 124 -3.04 10.97 0.75
C LEU A 124 -3.24 10.79 -0.77
N GLU A 125 -4.17 9.91 -1.17
CA GLU A 125 -4.52 9.69 -2.58
C GLU A 125 -5.24 10.91 -3.19
N GLU A 126 -6.05 11.61 -2.39
CA GLU A 126 -6.77 12.83 -2.77
C GLU A 126 -5.94 14.12 -2.58
N ASP A 127 -4.67 14.01 -2.17
CA ASP A 127 -3.80 15.14 -1.78
C ASP A 127 -4.49 16.17 -0.86
N SER A 128 -5.23 15.67 0.12
CA SER A 128 -6.03 16.51 1.02
C SER A 128 -5.15 17.42 1.87
N SER A 129 -5.69 18.59 2.21
CA SER A 129 -5.01 19.51 3.12
C SER A 129 -4.94 18.94 4.54
N PRO A 130 -3.90 19.30 5.32
CA PRO A 130 -3.81 18.81 6.69
C PRO A 130 -4.93 19.28 7.61
N ALA A 131 -5.53 20.44 7.31
CA ALA A 131 -6.69 20.95 8.05
C ALA A 131 -7.91 20.03 7.88
N GLU A 132 -8.11 19.47 6.69
CA GLU A 132 -9.19 18.51 6.42
C GLU A 132 -8.96 17.20 7.16
N VAL A 133 -7.73 16.67 7.13
CA VAL A 133 -7.38 15.46 7.88
C VAL A 133 -7.56 15.67 9.38
N GLN A 134 -7.11 16.81 9.91
CA GLN A 134 -7.29 17.15 11.32
C GLN A 134 -8.78 17.26 11.69
N LYS A 135 -9.60 17.88 10.84
CA LYS A 135 -11.06 17.97 11.00
C LYS A 135 -11.71 16.58 10.97
N ALA A 136 -11.31 15.73 10.04
CA ALA A 136 -11.79 14.35 9.92
C ALA A 136 -11.46 13.52 11.17
N LEU A 137 -10.25 13.67 11.71
CA LEU A 137 -9.79 12.98 12.92
C LEU A 137 -10.57 13.37 14.18
N LYS A 138 -11.11 14.60 14.27
CA LYS A 138 -12.04 14.98 15.35
C LYS A 138 -13.27 14.05 15.39
N GLY A 139 -13.75 13.64 14.22
CA GLY A 139 -14.83 12.65 14.06
C GLY A 139 -14.48 11.23 14.54
N GLY A 140 -13.20 10.94 14.77
CA GLY A 140 -12.69 9.68 15.32
C GLY A 140 -12.03 8.77 14.30
N ILE A 141 -10.87 8.23 14.64
CA ILE A 141 -10.09 7.35 13.78
C ILE A 141 -10.87 6.10 13.39
N GLU A 142 -11.61 5.51 14.33
CA GLU A 142 -12.40 4.30 14.11
C GLU A 142 -13.52 4.52 13.06
N ARG A 143 -14.03 5.75 12.94
CA ARG A 143 -14.97 6.12 11.87
C ARG A 143 -14.27 6.17 10.52
N LEU A 144 -13.08 6.75 10.46
CA LEU A 144 -12.28 6.82 9.23
C LEU A 144 -11.85 5.44 8.74
N ILE A 145 -11.40 4.56 9.64
CA ILE A 145 -11.07 3.17 9.31
C ILE A 145 -12.28 2.47 8.68
N ARG A 146 -13.47 2.60 9.28
CA ARG A 146 -14.69 2.00 8.73
C ARG A 146 -15.05 2.57 7.35
N LYS A 147 -14.89 3.88 7.16
CA LYS A 147 -15.13 4.53 5.85
C LYS A 147 -14.16 3.99 4.79
N ALA A 148 -12.87 3.92 5.10
CA ALA A 148 -11.85 3.39 4.20
C ALA A 148 -12.06 1.90 3.88
N ALA A 149 -12.48 1.09 4.87
CA ALA A 149 -12.79 -0.32 4.65
C ALA A 149 -13.98 -0.51 3.70
N LYS A 150 -15.05 0.28 3.86
CA LYS A 150 -16.21 0.25 2.95
C LYS A 150 -15.84 0.64 1.53
N ALA A 151 -15.06 1.72 1.36
CA ALA A 151 -14.62 2.18 0.04
C ALA A 151 -13.82 1.11 -0.73
N ARG A 152 -12.96 0.36 -0.03
CA ARG A 152 -12.20 -0.76 -0.63
C ARG A 152 -13.08 -1.95 -1.00
N GLN A 153 -14.11 -2.23 -0.23
CA GLN A 153 -15.06 -3.31 -0.55
C GLN A 153 -15.89 -2.95 -1.79
N SER A 154 -16.33 -1.70 -1.92
CA SER A 154 -17.05 -1.25 -3.10
C SER A 154 -16.17 -1.23 -4.36
N SER A 155 -14.89 -0.84 -4.26
CA SER A 155 -13.99 -0.87 -5.43
C SER A 155 -13.73 -2.31 -5.88
N GLN A 156 -13.47 -3.23 -4.96
CA GLN A 156 -13.27 -4.65 -5.28
C GLN A 156 -14.52 -5.30 -5.90
N ALA A 157 -15.72 -4.89 -5.47
CA ALA A 157 -16.96 -5.37 -6.06
C ALA A 157 -17.18 -4.80 -7.48
N ALA A 158 -16.83 -3.53 -7.70
CA ALA A 158 -16.91 -2.90 -9.03
C ALA A 158 -15.93 -3.56 -10.02
N ASP A 159 -14.68 -3.77 -9.61
CA ASP A 159 -13.65 -4.43 -10.44
C ASP A 159 -14.07 -5.86 -10.82
N ALA A 160 -14.67 -6.61 -9.88
CA ALA A 160 -15.18 -7.96 -10.13
C ALA A 160 -16.40 -7.98 -11.09
N GLN A 161 -17.13 -6.87 -11.21
CA GLN A 161 -18.30 -6.76 -12.07
C GLN A 161 -17.92 -6.33 -13.50
N ASP A 162 -16.88 -5.54 -13.66
CA ASP A 162 -16.31 -5.19 -14.97
C ASP A 162 -15.59 -6.38 -15.63
N ASP A 163 -14.91 -7.23 -14.85
CA ASP A 163 -14.35 -8.50 -15.32
C ASP A 163 -15.43 -9.51 -15.75
N ALA A 164 -16.62 -9.45 -15.14
CA ALA A 164 -17.76 -10.28 -15.54
C ALA A 164 -18.44 -9.76 -16.82
N SER A 165 -18.41 -8.45 -17.08
CA SER A 165 -18.91 -7.84 -18.33
C SER A 165 -17.96 -8.07 -19.51
N ALA A 166 -16.65 -8.15 -19.29
CA ALA A 166 -15.66 -8.49 -20.32
C ALA A 166 -15.65 -9.97 -20.71
N ALA A 167 -16.26 -10.86 -19.89
CA ALA A 167 -16.38 -12.29 -20.17
C ALA A 167 -17.57 -12.67 -21.07
N ALA A 168 -18.34 -11.69 -21.56
CA ALA A 168 -19.52 -11.91 -22.38
C ALA A 168 -19.28 -11.59 -23.87
N THR A 169 -18.27 -12.21 -24.52
CA THR A 169 -18.25 -12.28 -25.99
C THR A 169 -17.47 -13.50 -26.51
N SER A 170 -18.09 -14.20 -27.46
CA SER A 170 -17.61 -15.32 -28.27
C SER A 170 -17.70 -16.73 -27.66
N HIS A 171 -18.90 -17.30 -27.70
CA HIS A 171 -19.08 -18.75 -27.84
C HIS A 171 -19.01 -19.12 -29.32
N VAL A 172 -17.80 -19.41 -29.79
CA VAL A 172 -17.60 -20.17 -31.03
C VAL A 172 -16.73 -21.37 -30.66
N LEU A 173 -17.36 -22.56 -30.71
CA LEU A 173 -16.73 -23.88 -30.62
C LEU A 173 -16.02 -24.24 -29.30
N GLY A 174 -16.78 -24.44 -28.22
CA GLY A 174 -16.48 -25.46 -27.19
C GLY A 174 -15.15 -25.41 -26.41
N ILE A 175 -14.32 -24.38 -26.56
CA ILE A 175 -13.07 -24.22 -25.82
C ILE A 175 -13.02 -22.81 -25.23
N THR A 176 -13.34 -22.69 -23.95
CA THR A 176 -13.26 -21.42 -23.22
C THR A 176 -11.80 -21.12 -22.86
N VAL A 177 -11.17 -20.16 -23.54
CA VAL A 177 -9.83 -19.65 -23.20
C VAL A 177 -9.93 -18.17 -22.82
N PRO A 178 -9.52 -17.75 -21.61
CA PRO A 178 -9.45 -16.33 -21.25
C PRO A 178 -8.39 -15.61 -22.10
N LEU A 179 -8.77 -14.50 -22.73
CA LEU A 179 -7.91 -13.64 -23.56
C LEU A 179 -6.94 -12.81 -22.69
N GLU A 180 -5.76 -13.36 -22.44
CA GLU A 180 -4.50 -12.63 -22.61
C GLU A 180 -3.47 -13.62 -23.18
N LEU A 181 -3.72 -14.08 -24.40
CA LEU A 181 -2.78 -14.89 -25.16
C LEU A 181 -1.81 -13.96 -25.89
N TYR A 182 -0.64 -13.73 -25.30
CA TYR A 182 0.49 -13.19 -26.05
C TYR A 182 1.09 -14.34 -26.88
N GLN A 183 0.86 -14.31 -28.19
CA GLN A 183 1.59 -15.15 -29.13
C GLN A 183 2.99 -14.57 -29.35
N LYS A 184 4.03 -15.33 -29.00
CA LYS A 184 5.40 -15.02 -29.39
C LYS A 184 5.89 -16.15 -30.29
N VAL A 185 5.95 -15.86 -31.59
CA VAL A 185 6.55 -16.76 -32.58
C VAL A 185 8.07 -16.69 -32.39
N ILE A 186 8.72 -17.84 -32.16
CA ILE A 186 10.18 -17.94 -32.06
C ILE A 186 10.63 -18.88 -33.16
N LYS A 187 11.43 -18.38 -34.09
CA LYS A 187 12.02 -19.22 -35.15
C LYS A 187 13.15 -20.06 -34.55
N SER A 188 13.02 -21.38 -34.64
CA SER A 188 14.10 -22.34 -34.36
C SER A 188 14.89 -22.61 -35.65
N ARG A 189 16.13 -23.10 -35.54
CA ARG A 189 16.98 -23.44 -36.70
C ARG A 189 16.40 -24.56 -37.58
N ASP A 190 15.48 -25.37 -37.05
CA ASP A 190 14.93 -26.57 -37.72
C ASP A 190 13.41 -26.48 -38.02
N GLY A 191 12.79 -25.28 -37.90
CA GLY A 191 11.35 -25.09 -38.17
C GLY A 191 10.66 -24.06 -37.27
N GLU A 192 9.43 -23.66 -37.62
CA GLU A 192 8.63 -22.71 -36.85
C GLU A 192 7.96 -23.38 -35.65
N LEU A 193 8.24 -22.89 -34.43
CA LEU A 193 7.55 -23.30 -33.21
C LEU A 193 6.69 -22.14 -32.71
N VAL A 194 5.37 -22.33 -32.69
CA VAL A 194 4.43 -21.39 -32.08
C VAL A 194 4.27 -21.74 -30.61
N LYS A 195 4.84 -20.93 -29.71
CA LYS A 195 4.63 -21.08 -28.26
C LYS A 195 3.52 -20.15 -27.79
N LEU A 196 2.42 -20.74 -27.33
CA LEU A 196 1.32 -20.04 -26.68
C LEU A 196 1.61 -19.91 -25.18
N PHE A 197 1.69 -18.68 -24.69
CA PHE A 197 1.83 -18.41 -23.26
C PHE A 197 0.47 -17.99 -22.70
N VAL A 198 -0.12 -18.85 -21.87
CA VAL A 198 -1.37 -18.53 -21.15
C VAL A 198 -0.99 -17.95 -19.79
N ARG A 199 -1.28 -16.66 -19.59
CA ARG A 199 -1.08 -15.99 -18.31
C ARG A 199 -2.36 -16.16 -17.46
N ARG A 200 -2.29 -16.96 -16.40
CA ARG A 200 -3.40 -17.06 -15.43
C ARG A 200 -3.09 -16.15 -14.25
N ASN A 201 -3.90 -15.11 -14.04
CA ASN A 201 -3.71 -14.16 -12.94
C ASN A 201 -3.61 -14.91 -11.60
N GLY A 202 -2.51 -14.70 -10.88
CA GLY A 202 -2.31 -15.18 -9.50
C GLY A 202 -1.56 -16.49 -9.29
N THR A 203 -1.12 -17.22 -10.32
CA THR A 203 -0.27 -18.43 -10.15
C THR A 203 0.88 -18.50 -11.16
N LYS A 204 1.96 -19.21 -10.80
CA LYS A 204 3.21 -19.35 -11.59
C LYS A 204 2.89 -19.75 -13.04
N ASN A 205 3.59 -19.13 -14.00
CA ASN A 205 3.49 -19.42 -15.43
C ASN A 205 3.58 -20.93 -15.70
N LYS A 206 2.49 -21.57 -16.15
CA LYS A 206 2.54 -22.92 -16.71
C LYS A 206 2.93 -22.82 -18.19
N ARG A 207 4.05 -23.45 -18.57
CA ARG A 207 4.40 -23.64 -19.98
C ARG A 207 3.51 -24.75 -20.54
N VAL A 208 2.76 -24.45 -21.59
CA VAL A 208 2.10 -25.46 -22.40
C VAL A 208 2.83 -25.45 -23.74
N ILE A 209 3.51 -26.54 -24.06
CA ILE A 209 4.20 -26.70 -25.34
C ILE A 209 3.25 -27.50 -26.22
N PHE A 210 2.80 -26.89 -27.32
CA PHE A 210 2.05 -27.60 -28.35
C PHE A 210 3.03 -28.00 -29.45
N ASP A 211 2.89 -29.24 -29.91
CA ASP A 211 3.60 -29.75 -31.07
C ASP A 211 2.88 -29.28 -32.34
N ALA A 212 3.63 -28.77 -33.33
CA ALA A 212 3.05 -28.12 -34.50
C ALA A 212 2.19 -29.09 -35.34
N GLU A 213 2.54 -30.38 -35.36
CA GLU A 213 1.77 -31.42 -36.04
C GLU A 213 0.37 -31.64 -35.45
N LYS A 214 0.18 -31.40 -34.14
CA LYS A 214 -1.14 -31.55 -33.50
C LYS A 214 -2.10 -30.40 -33.79
N VAL A 215 -1.58 -29.21 -34.11
CA VAL A 215 -2.40 -28.04 -34.43
C VAL A 215 -2.93 -28.11 -35.87
N ALA A 216 -2.19 -28.75 -36.79
CA ALA A 216 -2.59 -28.90 -38.18
C ALA A 216 -3.83 -29.80 -38.37
N ARG A 217 -4.00 -30.85 -37.53
CA ARG A 217 -5.15 -31.76 -37.61
C ARG A 217 -6.47 -31.21 -37.08
N VAL A 218 -6.49 -29.99 -36.52
CA VAL A 218 -7.73 -29.34 -36.04
C VAL A 218 -8.38 -28.48 -37.14
N ARG A 219 -7.75 -28.39 -38.32
CA ARG A 219 -8.20 -27.57 -39.45
C ARG A 219 -8.76 -28.36 -40.65
N GLU A 220 -8.93 -29.67 -40.53
CA GLU A 220 -9.73 -30.49 -41.45
C GLU A 220 -11.02 -30.94 -40.75
#